data_AF-A0A250XJK0-F1
#
_entry.id   AF-A0A250XJK0-F1
#
_cell.length_a   1.000
_cell.length_b   1.000
_cell.length_c   1.000
_cell.angle_alpha   90.00
_cell.angle_beta   90.00
_cell.angle_gamma   90.00
#
_symmetry.space_group_name_H-M   'P 1'
#
loop_
_entity.id
_entity.type
_entity.pdbx_description
1 polymer ?
#
loop_
_entity_poly.entity_id
_entity_poly.type
_entity_poly.pdbx_seq_one_letter_code
_entity_poly.pdbx_strand_id
1 'polypeptide(L)'
;MPVVQKRAGFDQVANAGDGDHKVFSKEISGKKVVDKLYHKLYNDPLLSAFWNDDLDVETVQHMQEVMMEVAFGSGLQEDDKAYLVDVHADLIKERGVTERHFDAYLAHFDKTLEELQDILPIDKIKDAKANMRSTRVVFQSGKKK
;
A
#
# COMPACT_ATOMS: atom_id res chain seq x y z
N MET A 1 21.04 27.08 -11.89
CA MET A 1 20.60 25.67 -12.08
C MET A 1 20.36 25.10 -10.69
N PRO A 2 19.14 24.66 -10.33
CA PRO A 2 18.91 24.16 -8.98
C PRO A 2 19.45 22.73 -8.83
N VAL A 3 20.19 22.53 -7.75
CA VAL A 3 20.81 21.28 -7.34
C VAL A 3 19.73 20.37 -6.77
N VAL A 4 19.54 19.19 -7.38
CA VAL A 4 18.66 18.14 -6.85
C VAL A 4 19.38 17.46 -5.69
N GLN A 5 18.94 17.75 -4.47
CA GLN A 5 19.45 17.15 -3.25
C GLN A 5 18.89 15.73 -3.12
N LYS A 6 19.78 14.73 -3.25
CA LYS A 6 19.46 13.31 -3.06
C LYS A 6 18.91 13.09 -1.64
N ARG A 7 17.64 12.64 -1.53
CA ARG A 7 17.04 12.19 -0.27
C ARG A 7 17.54 10.78 0.04
N ALA A 8 18.31 10.65 1.13
CA ALA A 8 19.09 9.48 1.51
C ALA A 8 18.29 8.32 2.17
N GLY A 9 16.98 8.21 1.93
CA GLY A 9 16.11 7.29 2.69
C GLY A 9 15.74 5.97 2.02
N PHE A 10 16.08 5.75 0.74
CA PHE A 10 15.51 4.62 -0.03
C PHE A 10 16.55 3.58 -0.52
N ASP A 11 17.85 3.87 -0.42
CA ASP A 11 18.90 3.10 -1.12
C ASP A 11 19.47 1.91 -0.33
N GLN A 12 19.05 1.64 0.91
CA GLN A 12 19.82 0.77 1.82
C GLN A 12 19.23 -0.63 2.13
N VAL A 13 18.39 -1.18 1.25
CA VAL A 13 17.75 -2.50 1.49
C VAL A 13 17.82 -3.41 0.27
N ALA A 14 19.04 -3.78 -0.11
CA ALA A 14 19.32 -4.85 -1.07
C ALA A 14 20.65 -5.52 -0.72
N ASN A 15 20.68 -6.50 0.20
CA ASN A 15 21.65 -7.62 0.22
C ASN A 15 21.48 -8.54 1.45
N ALA A 16 20.88 -9.72 1.22
CA ALA A 16 21.05 -11.02 1.91
C ALA A 16 19.94 -11.93 1.32
N GLY A 17 20.06 -13.22 0.98
CA GLY A 17 21.06 -14.28 1.03
C GLY A 17 20.29 -15.59 0.73
N ASP A 18 20.87 -16.50 -0.06
CA ASP A 18 20.25 -17.71 -0.67
C ASP A 18 19.62 -18.73 0.32
N GLY A 19 18.52 -19.40 -0.10
CA GLY A 19 17.99 -20.61 0.55
C GLY A 19 16.58 -21.06 0.13
N ASP A 20 16.52 -22.13 -0.67
CA ASP A 20 15.42 -23.08 -0.95
C ASP A 20 14.01 -22.60 -1.41
N HIS A 21 13.67 -23.04 -2.62
CA HIS A 21 12.41 -22.86 -3.33
C HIS A 21 11.20 -23.45 -2.57
N LYS A 22 10.45 -22.64 -1.80
CA LYS A 22 9.00 -22.86 -1.54
C LYS A 22 8.22 -21.71 -0.88
N VAL A 23 8.78 -20.50 -0.81
CA VAL A 23 8.10 -19.29 -0.26
C VAL A 23 7.95 -18.26 -1.38
N PHE A 24 7.16 -18.60 -2.39
CA PHE A 24 6.61 -17.72 -3.45
C PHE A 24 7.42 -16.46 -3.82
N SER A 25 8.70 -16.48 -4.20
CA SER A 25 9.40 -15.25 -4.65
C SER A 25 9.12 -13.97 -3.79
N LYS A 26 8.81 -14.15 -2.49
CA LYS A 26 7.81 -13.33 -1.76
C LYS A 26 8.34 -11.95 -1.43
N GLU A 27 9.65 -11.87 -1.22
CA GLU A 27 10.34 -10.62 -0.91
C GLU A 27 10.54 -9.76 -2.16
N ILE A 28 10.97 -10.35 -3.29
CA ILE A 28 11.33 -9.55 -4.48
C ILE A 28 10.08 -9.02 -5.18
N SER A 29 9.02 -9.84 -5.30
CA SER A 29 7.77 -9.41 -5.94
C SER A 29 6.97 -8.46 -5.03
N GLY A 30 6.85 -8.78 -3.75
CA GLY A 30 6.16 -7.94 -2.77
C GLY A 30 6.81 -6.58 -2.58
N LYS A 31 8.13 -6.54 -2.41
CA LYS A 31 8.89 -5.28 -2.33
C LYS A 31 8.70 -4.44 -3.59
N LYS A 32 8.74 -5.04 -4.78
CA LYS A 32 8.49 -4.31 -6.04
C LYS A 32 7.09 -3.72 -6.14
N VAL A 33 6.06 -4.44 -5.65
CA VAL A 33 4.69 -3.92 -5.58
C VAL A 33 4.63 -2.71 -4.65
N VAL A 34 5.16 -2.85 -3.43
CA VAL A 34 5.21 -1.77 -2.43
C VAL A 34 5.96 -0.55 -2.97
N ASP A 35 7.18 -0.74 -3.47
CA ASP A 35 8.03 0.34 -3.98
C ASP A 35 7.33 1.11 -5.13
N LYS A 36 6.78 0.39 -6.11
CA LYS A 36 6.07 1.02 -7.24
C LYS A 36 4.78 1.70 -6.81
N LEU A 37 4.01 1.07 -5.94
CA LEU A 37 2.76 1.64 -5.46
C LEU A 37 3.03 2.93 -4.69
N TYR A 38 3.88 2.88 -3.66
CA TYR A 38 4.18 4.04 -2.84
C TYR A 38 4.82 5.16 -3.65
N HIS A 39 5.67 4.85 -4.64
CA HIS A 39 6.15 5.86 -5.57
C HIS A 39 4.99 6.59 -6.29
N LYS A 40 3.95 5.88 -6.73
CA LYS A 40 2.77 6.52 -7.34
C LYS A 40 1.97 7.34 -6.32
N LEU A 41 1.76 6.81 -5.11
CA LEU A 41 0.99 7.49 -4.06
C LEU A 41 1.67 8.78 -3.57
N TYR A 42 3.01 8.80 -3.45
CA TYR A 42 3.78 9.99 -3.09
C TYR A 42 3.77 11.06 -4.19
N ASN A 43 3.61 10.67 -5.45
CA ASN A 43 3.61 11.58 -6.60
C ASN A 43 2.20 11.96 -7.08
N ASP A 44 1.13 11.44 -6.48
CA ASP A 44 -0.24 11.86 -6.78
C ASP A 44 -0.64 13.07 -5.93
N PRO A 45 -0.90 14.25 -6.53
CA PRO A 45 -1.28 15.46 -5.78
C PRO A 45 -2.53 15.31 -4.91
N LEU A 46 -3.44 14.39 -5.26
CA LEU A 46 -4.65 14.11 -4.49
C LEU A 46 -4.35 13.33 -3.21
N LEU A 47 -3.34 12.45 -3.24
CA LEU A 47 -3.00 11.57 -2.12
C LEU A 47 -1.83 12.13 -1.31
N SER A 48 -0.93 12.86 -1.97
CA SER A 48 0.31 13.31 -1.36
C SER A 48 0.09 14.30 -0.22
N ALA A 49 -1.06 14.99 -0.23
CA ALA A 49 -1.48 15.92 0.81
C ALA A 49 -1.75 15.25 2.17
N PHE A 50 -1.85 13.91 2.22
CA PHE A 50 -2.16 13.15 3.43
C PHE A 50 -0.93 12.53 4.09
N TRP A 51 0.23 12.50 3.43
CA TRP A 51 1.46 12.10 4.08
C TRP A 51 1.79 13.07 5.21
N ASN A 52 2.21 12.53 6.34
CA ASN A 52 2.72 13.30 7.46
C ASN A 52 4.22 13.04 7.56
N ASP A 53 5.01 14.11 7.63
CA ASP A 53 6.46 14.04 7.77
C ASP A 53 6.87 13.40 9.11
N ASP A 54 5.95 13.32 10.07
CA ASP A 54 6.16 12.70 11.39
C ASP A 54 5.77 11.21 11.46
N LEU A 55 5.38 10.57 10.35
CA LEU A 55 5.17 9.12 10.35
C LEU A 55 6.52 8.41 10.55
N ASP A 56 6.64 7.66 11.64
CA ASP A 56 7.83 6.86 11.87
C ASP A 56 7.91 5.69 10.87
N VAL A 57 9.14 5.24 10.63
CA VAL A 57 9.44 4.22 9.63
C VAL A 57 8.78 2.88 9.97
N GLU A 58 8.68 2.54 11.26
CA GLU A 58 8.13 1.25 11.71
C GLU A 58 6.62 1.20 11.43
N THR A 59 5.90 2.29 11.69
CA THR A 59 4.48 2.43 11.34
C THR A 59 4.26 2.25 9.83
N VAL A 60 5.06 2.92 9.00
CA VAL A 60 4.93 2.80 7.53
C VAL A 60 5.21 1.38 7.06
N GLN A 61 6.23 0.72 7.62
CA GLN A 61 6.55 -0.67 7.31
C GLN A 61 5.41 -1.62 7.71
N HIS A 62 4.86 -1.45 8.90
CA HIS A 62 3.75 -2.28 9.37
C HIS A 62 2.50 -2.10 8.48
N MET A 63 2.18 -0.87 8.07
CA MET A 63 1.08 -0.62 7.11
C MET A 63 1.31 -1.33 5.78
N GLN A 64 2.55 -1.39 5.29
CA GLN A 64 2.90 -2.11 4.06
C GLN A 64 2.73 -3.62 4.22
N GLU A 65 3.13 -4.18 5.36
CA GLU A 65 2.95 -5.61 5.67
C GLU A 65 1.48 -5.99 5.72
N VAL A 66 0.64 -5.21 6.44
CA VAL A 66 -0.81 -5.43 6.51
C VAL A 66 -1.42 -5.33 5.11
N MET A 67 -1.04 -4.32 4.32
CA MET A 67 -1.51 -4.19 2.94
C MET A 67 -1.16 -5.43 2.10
N MET A 68 0.06 -5.94 2.22
CA MET A 68 0.51 -7.13 1.48
C MET A 68 -0.20 -8.41 1.92
N GLU A 69 -0.46 -8.59 3.21
CA GLU A 69 -1.21 -9.72 3.73
C GLU A 69 -2.67 -9.67 3.29
N VAL A 70 -3.31 -8.50 3.33
CA VAL A 70 -4.68 -8.31 2.81
C VAL A 70 -4.72 -8.58 1.31
N ALA A 71 -3.80 -8.00 0.53
CA ALA A 71 -3.80 -8.15 -0.92
C ALA A 71 -3.50 -9.59 -1.35
N PHE A 72 -2.40 -10.19 -0.90
CA PHE A 72 -1.87 -11.43 -1.46
C PHE A 72 -1.97 -12.65 -0.53
N GLY A 73 -2.34 -12.44 0.73
CA GLY A 73 -2.50 -13.48 1.74
C GLY A 73 -3.96 -13.88 1.92
N SER A 74 -4.43 -13.81 3.16
CA SER A 74 -5.73 -14.31 3.59
C SER A 74 -6.93 -13.40 3.26
N GLY A 75 -6.70 -12.22 2.67
CA GLY A 75 -7.75 -11.20 2.51
C GLY A 75 -8.03 -10.46 3.81
N LEU A 76 -8.97 -9.52 3.78
CA LEU A 76 -9.28 -8.67 4.94
C LEU A 76 -9.88 -9.49 6.10
N GLN A 77 -9.15 -9.59 7.21
CA GLN A 77 -9.63 -10.17 8.47
C GLN A 77 -10.28 -9.09 9.36
N GLU A 78 -10.96 -9.51 10.44
CA GLU A 78 -11.58 -8.56 11.39
C GLU A 78 -10.52 -7.73 12.14
N ASP A 79 -9.39 -8.32 12.51
CA ASP A 79 -8.30 -7.58 13.18
C ASP A 79 -7.67 -6.55 12.24
N ASP A 80 -7.46 -6.90 10.96
CA ASP A 80 -6.99 -5.97 9.93
C ASP A 80 -7.95 -4.81 9.76
N LYS A 81 -9.26 -5.08 9.77
CA LYS A 81 -10.30 -4.06 9.63
C LYS A 81 -10.28 -3.10 10.82
N ALA A 82 -10.16 -3.59 12.04
CA ALA A 82 -10.05 -2.76 13.24
C ALA A 82 -8.80 -1.87 13.17
N TYR A 83 -7.65 -2.44 12.80
CA TYR A 83 -6.41 -1.71 12.60
C TYR A 83 -6.52 -0.63 11.51
N LEU A 84 -7.09 -0.97 10.34
CA LEU A 84 -7.26 -0.03 9.22
C LEU A 84 -8.20 1.12 9.59
N VAL A 85 -9.24 0.89 10.41
CA VAL A 85 -10.10 1.96 10.94
C VAL A 85 -9.31 2.89 11.85
N ASP A 86 -8.50 2.33 12.74
CA ASP A 86 -7.73 3.10 13.72
C ASP A 86 -6.66 3.98 13.03
N VAL A 87 -5.81 3.38 12.19
CA VAL A 87 -4.69 4.08 11.54
C VAL A 87 -5.14 5.16 10.55
N HIS A 88 -6.37 5.08 10.01
CA HIS A 88 -6.94 6.10 9.13
C HIS A 88 -7.96 7.01 9.83
N ALA A 89 -8.26 6.82 11.12
CA ALA A 89 -9.34 7.52 11.81
C ALA A 89 -9.19 9.04 11.73
N ASP A 90 -8.02 9.56 12.07
CA ASP A 90 -7.74 11.00 12.07
C ASP A 90 -7.70 11.56 10.64
N LEU A 91 -7.20 10.79 9.68
CA LEU A 91 -7.21 11.18 8.27
C LEU A 91 -8.66 11.35 7.76
N ILE A 92 -9.55 10.44 8.15
CA ILE A 92 -10.96 10.45 7.74
C ILE A 92 -11.73 11.57 8.46
N LYS A 93 -11.56 11.71 9.79
CA LYS A 93 -12.35 12.64 10.61
C LYS A 93 -11.87 14.09 10.49
N GLU A 94 -10.57 14.30 10.55
CA GLU A 94 -9.98 15.64 10.73
C GLU A 94 -9.41 16.20 9.43
N ARG A 95 -8.90 15.34 8.53
CA ARG A 95 -8.24 15.77 7.29
C ARG A 95 -9.09 15.59 6.03
N GLY A 96 -10.26 14.98 6.16
CA GLY A 96 -11.21 14.87 5.06
C GLY A 96 -10.84 13.84 4.00
N VAL A 97 -10.19 12.73 4.38
CA VAL A 97 -10.11 11.56 3.50
C VAL A 97 -11.53 11.07 3.19
N THR A 98 -11.76 10.72 1.93
CA THR A 98 -13.07 10.35 1.37
C THR A 98 -12.93 9.17 0.43
N GLU A 99 -14.06 8.60 -0.01
CA GLU A 99 -14.08 7.54 -1.03
C GLU A 99 -13.34 7.91 -2.32
N ARG A 100 -13.30 9.20 -2.69
CA ARG A 100 -12.52 9.67 -3.85
C ARG A 100 -11.02 9.42 -3.69
N HIS A 101 -10.48 9.60 -2.49
CA HIS A 101 -9.07 9.32 -2.21
C HIS A 101 -8.80 7.82 -2.24
N PHE A 102 -9.72 7.02 -1.69
CA PHE A 102 -9.65 5.57 -1.76
C PHE A 102 -9.72 5.04 -3.22
N ASP A 103 -10.57 5.63 -4.07
CA ASP A 103 -10.65 5.32 -5.50
C ASP A 103 -9.33 5.59 -6.22
N ALA A 104 -8.67 6.71 -5.91
CA ALA A 104 -7.37 7.05 -6.47
C ALA A 104 -6.28 6.07 -6.00
N TYR A 105 -6.28 5.68 -4.73
CA TYR A 105 -5.40 4.63 -4.21
C TYR A 105 -5.59 3.31 -4.97
N LEU A 106 -6.84 2.85 -5.14
CA LEU A 106 -7.14 1.62 -5.89
C LEU A 106 -6.71 1.71 -7.36
N ALA A 107 -6.86 2.85 -8.00
CA ALA A 107 -6.41 3.04 -9.38
C ALA A 107 -4.88 2.88 -9.50
N HIS A 108 -4.11 3.42 -8.55
CA HIS A 108 -2.65 3.21 -8.51
C HIS A 108 -2.27 1.78 -8.19
N PHE A 109 -3.02 1.12 -7.30
CA PHE A 109 -2.84 -0.29 -7.00
C PHE A 109 -3.07 -1.15 -8.24
N ASP A 110 -4.21 -0.97 -8.93
CA ASP A 110 -4.55 -1.69 -10.16
C ASP A 110 -3.47 -1.54 -11.22
N LYS A 111 -3.04 -0.29 -11.46
CA LYS A 111 -1.99 0.04 -12.43
C LYS A 111 -0.64 -0.58 -12.05
N THR A 112 -0.32 -0.61 -10.75
CA THR A 112 0.92 -1.25 -10.26
C THR A 112 0.92 -2.74 -10.56
N LEU A 113 -0.21 -3.43 -10.37
CA LEU A 113 -0.31 -4.85 -10.69
C LEU A 113 -0.28 -5.13 -12.19
N GLU A 114 -0.88 -4.25 -13.00
CA GLU A 114 -0.82 -4.34 -14.47
C GLU A 114 0.60 -4.14 -15.01
N GLU A 115 1.37 -3.22 -14.42
CA GLU A 115 2.79 -3.00 -14.74
C GLU A 115 3.69 -4.18 -14.33
N LEU A 116 3.21 -5.06 -13.45
CA LEU A 116 3.95 -6.21 -12.93
C LEU A 116 3.35 -7.56 -13.36
N GLN A 117 2.44 -7.55 -14.34
CA GLN A 117 1.73 -8.76 -14.78
C GLN A 117 2.63 -9.80 -15.44
N ASP A 118 3.82 -9.41 -15.87
CA ASP A 118 4.86 -10.28 -16.42
C ASP A 118 5.56 -11.12 -15.34
N ILE A 119 5.54 -10.66 -14.08
CA ILE A 119 6.17 -11.33 -12.94
C ILE A 119 5.17 -11.82 -11.88
N LEU A 120 3.89 -11.46 -11.99
CA LEU A 120 2.83 -11.86 -11.08
C LEU A 120 1.83 -12.80 -11.78
N PRO A 121 1.45 -13.93 -11.17
CA PRO A 121 0.39 -14.79 -11.71
C PRO A 121 -0.96 -14.05 -11.82
N ILE A 122 -1.68 -14.28 -12.92
CA ILE A 122 -2.93 -13.56 -13.26
C ILE A 122 -4.02 -13.79 -12.20
N ASP A 123 -4.12 -15.01 -11.68
CA ASP A 123 -5.01 -15.38 -10.58
C ASP A 123 -4.69 -14.58 -9.32
N LYS A 124 -3.41 -14.43 -8.98
CA LYS A 124 -2.97 -13.61 -7.84
C LYS A 124 -3.26 -12.11 -8.03
N ILE A 125 -3.12 -11.59 -9.24
CA ILE A 125 -3.50 -10.20 -9.55
C ILE A 125 -5.00 -10.02 -9.34
N LYS A 126 -5.81 -10.95 -9.85
CA LYS A 126 -7.27 -10.88 -9.73
C LYS A 126 -7.70 -10.91 -8.26
N ASP A 127 -7.14 -11.84 -7.47
CA ASP A 127 -7.44 -11.98 -6.05
C ASP A 127 -7.01 -10.72 -5.27
N ALA A 128 -5.80 -10.21 -5.53
CA ALA A 128 -5.30 -9.00 -4.89
C ALA A 128 -6.17 -7.77 -5.17
N LYS A 129 -6.61 -7.59 -6.41
CA LYS A 129 -7.55 -6.52 -6.78
C LYS A 129 -8.89 -6.68 -6.04
N ALA A 130 -9.42 -7.89 -5.92
CA ALA A 130 -10.67 -8.15 -5.21
C ALA A 130 -10.52 -7.87 -3.70
N ASN A 131 -9.45 -8.38 -3.09
CA ASN A 131 -9.17 -8.22 -1.67
C ASN A 131 -8.98 -6.74 -1.30
N MET A 132 -8.18 -6.00 -2.05
CA MET A 132 -7.98 -4.57 -1.76
C MET A 132 -9.26 -3.76 -1.90
N ARG A 133 -10.13 -4.07 -2.86
CA ARG A 133 -11.44 -3.42 -2.99
C ARG A 133 -12.34 -3.68 -1.78
N SER A 134 -12.23 -4.84 -1.13
CA SER A 134 -13.04 -5.19 0.04
C SER A 134 -12.77 -4.28 1.25
N THR A 135 -11.55 -3.72 1.34
CA THR A 135 -11.16 -2.76 2.38
C THR A 135 -11.92 -1.44 2.32
N ARG A 136 -12.66 -1.17 1.24
CA ARG A 136 -13.49 0.05 1.09
C ARG A 136 -14.43 0.29 2.28
N VAL A 137 -14.92 -0.78 2.89
CA VAL A 137 -15.85 -0.70 4.03
C VAL A 137 -15.28 0.15 5.19
N VAL A 138 -13.95 0.18 5.35
CA VAL A 138 -13.26 1.01 6.35
C VAL A 138 -13.51 2.50 6.07
N PHE A 139 -13.39 2.92 4.82
CA PHE A 139 -13.48 4.33 4.41
C PHE A 139 -14.92 4.84 4.26
N GLN A 140 -15.92 3.95 4.36
CA GLN A 140 -17.35 4.29 4.32
C GLN A 140 -17.97 4.53 5.70
N SER A 141 -17.28 4.12 6.77
CA SER A 141 -17.79 4.11 8.15
C SER A 141 -17.91 5.51 8.77
N GLY A 142 -17.32 6.54 8.14
CA GLY A 142 -17.39 7.95 8.57
C GLY A 142 -18.65 8.71 8.15
N LYS A 143 -19.52 8.12 7.32
CA LYS A 143 -20.83 8.73 6.97
C LYS A 143 -21.75 8.66 8.19
N LYS A 144 -21.75 9.72 9.01
CA LYS A 144 -22.90 9.98 9.90
C LYS A 144 -24.16 9.98 9.03
N LYS A 145 -25.11 9.10 9.38
CA LYS A 145 -26.49 9.18 8.89
C LYS A 145 -27.10 10.52 9.28
#